data_AF-K2G324-F1
#
_entry.id   AF-K2G324-F1
#
_cell.length_a   1.000
_cell.length_b   1.000
_cell.length_c   1.000
_cell.angle_alpha   90.00
_cell.angle_beta   90.00
_cell.angle_gamma   90.00
#
_symmetry.space_group_name_H-M   'P 1'
#
loop_
_entity.id
_entity.type
_entity.pdbx_description
1 polymer ?
#
loop_
_entity_poly.entity_id
_entity_poly.type
_entity_poly.pdbx_seq_one_letter_code
_entity_poly.pdbx_strand_id
1 'polypeptide(L)'
;MDNLIKIFDFIQVVWNLKNTYRWCKTGDWRQESTAEHTWRLAMMAILLVRELKLDIDVEKALKIAIVHDIAESLTWDIDAAEIHKNWWQEQKNRNETEAMNSLMQMLPIELWKEIFDLWIEYEMHETQESKFIKALDKLETHTWVIETWHESFDDSHVDFTVHYCDKCVSEFPALIPYYRILKWKLKEEYAKWWFEWKEGYDDIRE
;
A
#
# COMPACT_ATOMS: atom_id res chain seq x y z
N MET A 1 -25.76 -23.79 5.67
CA MET A 1 -25.27 -23.29 6.97
C MET A 1 -23.75 -23.25 6.98
N ASP A 2 -23.08 -24.33 6.58
CA ASP A 2 -21.62 -24.51 6.65
C ASP A 2 -20.79 -23.43 5.94
N ASN A 3 -21.21 -22.99 4.74
CA ASN A 3 -20.52 -21.89 4.05
C ASN A 3 -20.60 -20.57 4.83
N LEU A 4 -21.72 -20.28 5.49
CA LEU A 4 -21.87 -19.04 6.28
C LEU A 4 -21.00 -19.08 7.54
N ILE A 5 -20.84 -20.25 8.16
CA ILE A 5 -19.92 -20.44 9.29
C ILE A 5 -18.48 -20.19 8.84
N LYS A 6 -18.07 -20.79 7.72
CA LYS A 6 -16.75 -20.56 7.11
C LYS A 6 -16.48 -19.09 6.81
N ILE A 7 -17.46 -18.40 6.22
CA ILE A 7 -17.37 -16.96 5.97
C ILE A 7 -17.23 -16.20 7.30
N PHE A 8 -18.03 -16.52 8.30
CA PHE A 8 -17.95 -15.89 9.62
C PHE A 8 -16.55 -16.05 10.23
N ASP A 9 -16.02 -17.28 10.25
CA ASP A 9 -14.69 -17.58 10.81
C ASP A 9 -13.58 -16.85 10.05
N PHE A 10 -13.65 -16.80 8.72
CA PHE A 10 -12.73 -16.03 7.90
C PHE A 10 -12.76 -14.54 8.25
N ILE A 11 -13.95 -13.94 8.40
CA ILE A 11 -14.08 -12.54 8.80
C ILE A 11 -13.52 -12.30 10.21
N GLN A 12 -13.61 -13.28 11.13
CA GLN A 12 -12.95 -13.17 12.43
C GLN A 12 -11.43 -13.12 12.32
N VAL A 13 -10.82 -13.79 11.34
CA VAL A 13 -9.37 -13.68 11.10
C VAL A 13 -9.00 -12.34 10.47
N VAL A 14 -9.78 -11.86 9.50
CA VAL A 14 -9.57 -10.54 8.88
C VAL A 14 -9.62 -9.41 9.91
N TRP A 15 -10.33 -9.58 11.04
CA TRP A 15 -10.31 -8.63 12.15
C TRP A 15 -8.90 -8.28 12.65
N ASN A 16 -7.94 -9.21 12.53
CA ASN A 16 -6.56 -8.99 12.93
C ASN A 16 -5.92 -7.79 12.22
N LEU A 17 -6.35 -7.44 10.99
CA LEU A 17 -5.86 -6.26 10.27
C LEU A 17 -6.11 -4.93 11.01
N LYS A 18 -7.04 -4.90 11.96
CA LYS A 18 -7.25 -3.75 12.85
C LYS A 18 -6.15 -3.58 13.91
N ASN A 19 -5.41 -4.65 14.17
CA ASN A 19 -4.31 -4.70 15.13
C ASN A 19 -2.96 -5.07 14.48
N THR A 20 -2.92 -5.29 13.17
CA THR A 20 -1.69 -5.31 12.40
C THR A 20 -1.32 -3.88 12.10
N TYR A 21 -0.31 -3.38 12.82
CA TYR A 21 0.09 -1.98 12.79
C TYR A 21 1.22 -1.75 11.81
N ARG A 22 1.09 -0.67 11.03
CA ARG A 22 2.13 -0.18 10.16
C ARG A 22 3.18 0.57 10.96
N TRP A 23 4.38 0.68 10.40
CA TRP A 23 5.41 1.57 10.97
C TRP A 23 4.95 3.03 11.04
N CYS A 24 4.09 3.41 10.09
CA CYS A 24 3.45 4.71 10.02
C CYS A 24 2.68 5.05 11.31
N LYS A 25 2.95 6.24 11.88
CA LYS A 25 2.26 6.78 13.07
C LYS A 25 1.37 7.96 12.71
N THR A 26 0.14 8.05 13.19
CA THR A 26 -0.68 9.26 13.04
C THR A 26 -0.07 10.44 13.81
N GLY A 27 -0.55 11.66 13.53
CA GLY A 27 -0.02 12.89 14.16
C GLY A 27 -0.09 12.94 15.69
N ASP A 28 -0.85 12.05 16.33
CA ASP A 28 -0.93 11.84 17.78
C ASP A 28 -0.10 10.65 18.29
N TRP A 29 0.84 10.14 17.48
CA TRP A 29 1.77 9.05 17.79
C TRP A 29 1.18 7.65 17.86
N ARG A 30 -0.11 7.47 17.58
CA ARG A 30 -0.72 6.14 17.43
C ARG A 30 -0.23 5.50 16.14
N GLN A 31 0.04 4.20 16.14
CA GLN A 31 0.32 3.51 14.87
C GLN A 31 -0.96 3.33 14.06
N GLU A 32 -0.85 3.57 12.75
CA GLU A 32 -1.90 3.25 11.79
C GLU A 32 -2.04 1.73 11.69
N SER A 33 -3.27 1.24 11.59
CA SER A 33 -3.54 -0.17 11.28
C SER A 33 -3.64 -0.41 9.77
N THR A 34 -3.33 -1.63 9.35
CA THR A 34 -3.45 -2.07 7.94
C THR A 34 -4.86 -1.85 7.40
N ALA A 35 -5.87 -2.03 8.24
CA ALA A 35 -7.26 -1.74 7.90
C ALA A 35 -7.53 -0.25 7.62
N GLU A 36 -6.87 0.67 8.34
CA GLU A 36 -7.02 2.12 8.13
C GLU A 36 -6.32 2.58 6.85
N HIS A 37 -5.11 2.07 6.60
CA HIS A 37 -4.39 2.23 5.33
C HIS A 37 -5.27 1.78 4.14
N THR A 38 -5.78 0.55 4.22
CA THR A 38 -6.65 -0.03 3.20
C THR A 38 -7.88 0.85 2.92
N TRP A 39 -8.50 1.40 3.97
CA TRP A 39 -9.63 2.32 3.83
C TRP A 39 -9.25 3.60 3.09
N ARG A 40 -8.12 4.23 3.45
CA ARG A 40 -7.66 5.46 2.81
C ARG A 40 -7.25 5.23 1.35
N LEU A 41 -6.58 4.12 1.08
CA LEU A 41 -6.25 3.65 -0.28
C LEU A 41 -7.51 3.50 -1.15
N ALA A 42 -8.56 2.85 -0.62
CA ALA A 42 -9.84 2.72 -1.32
C ALA A 42 -10.50 4.08 -1.61
N MET A 43 -10.42 5.03 -0.66
CA MET A 43 -10.90 6.39 -0.87
C MET A 43 -10.12 7.14 -1.96
N MET A 44 -8.79 6.98 -2.01
CA MET A 44 -7.95 7.52 -3.07
C MET A 44 -8.35 6.95 -4.44
N ALA A 45 -8.57 5.65 -4.53
CA ALA A 45 -8.98 4.99 -5.76
C ALA A 45 -10.29 5.57 -6.33
N ILE A 46 -11.32 5.73 -5.49
CA ILE A 46 -12.62 6.28 -5.91
C ILE A 46 -12.48 7.70 -6.45
N LEU A 47 -11.72 8.56 -5.77
CA LEU A 47 -11.61 9.97 -6.12
C LEU A 47 -10.74 10.18 -7.36
N LEU A 48 -9.60 9.50 -7.45
CA LEU A 48 -8.62 9.71 -8.51
C LEU A 48 -9.05 9.12 -9.84
N VAL A 49 -9.76 7.97 -9.86
CA VAL A 49 -10.34 7.45 -11.11
C VAL A 49 -11.27 8.48 -11.73
N ARG A 50 -12.12 9.12 -10.92
CA ARG A 50 -13.08 10.12 -11.40
C ARG A 50 -12.40 11.42 -11.82
N GLU A 51 -11.51 11.96 -11.00
CA GLU A 51 -10.88 13.26 -11.26
C GLU A 51 -9.96 13.19 -12.48
N LEU A 52 -9.19 12.12 -12.62
CA LEU A 52 -8.27 11.92 -13.72
C LEU A 52 -8.93 11.27 -14.95
N LYS A 53 -10.24 10.95 -14.87
CA LYS A 53 -11.03 10.32 -15.94
C LYS A 53 -10.38 9.04 -16.47
N LEU A 54 -9.93 8.19 -15.54
CA LEU A 54 -9.23 6.95 -15.88
C LEU A 54 -10.23 5.91 -16.39
N ASP A 55 -9.79 5.13 -17.39
CA ASP A 55 -10.50 3.94 -17.84
C ASP A 55 -10.11 2.75 -16.94
N ILE A 56 -10.64 2.77 -15.73
CA ILE A 56 -10.36 1.79 -14.66
C ILE A 56 -11.69 1.27 -14.15
N ASP A 57 -11.82 -0.06 -14.03
CA ASP A 57 -12.94 -0.66 -13.32
C ASP A 57 -12.80 -0.39 -11.82
N VAL A 58 -13.58 0.57 -11.32
CA VAL A 58 -13.57 0.99 -9.91
C VAL A 58 -13.97 -0.15 -8.99
N GLU A 59 -14.90 -1.02 -9.39
CA GLU A 59 -15.29 -2.16 -8.54
C GLU A 59 -14.10 -3.11 -8.38
N LYS A 60 -13.45 -3.46 -9.49
CA LYS A 60 -12.28 -4.33 -9.45
C LYS A 60 -11.11 -3.69 -8.69
N ALA A 61 -10.83 -2.41 -8.92
CA ALA A 61 -9.78 -1.68 -8.20
C ALA A 61 -10.03 -1.66 -6.68
N LEU A 62 -11.30 -1.47 -6.25
CA LEU A 62 -11.66 -1.53 -4.84
C LEU A 62 -11.51 -2.94 -4.26
N LYS A 63 -11.87 -3.99 -5.01
CA LYS A 63 -11.65 -5.37 -4.58
C LYS A 63 -10.16 -5.66 -4.39
N ILE A 64 -9.31 -5.24 -5.33
CA ILE A 64 -7.85 -5.35 -5.22
C ILE A 64 -7.35 -4.62 -3.98
N ALA A 65 -7.75 -3.36 -3.80
CA ALA A 65 -7.36 -2.56 -2.62
C ALA A 65 -7.78 -3.24 -1.31
N ILE A 66 -8.95 -3.86 -1.22
CA ILE A 66 -9.40 -4.54 0.00
C ILE A 66 -8.56 -5.78 0.32
N VAL A 67 -8.07 -6.51 -0.69
CA VAL A 67 -7.38 -7.79 -0.48
C VAL A 67 -5.85 -7.71 -0.52
N HIS A 68 -5.26 -6.58 -0.93
CA HIS A 68 -3.83 -6.47 -1.19
C HIS A 68 -2.95 -6.90 0.00
N ASP A 69 -3.29 -6.44 1.22
CA ASP A 69 -2.58 -6.78 2.46
C ASP A 69 -3.33 -7.84 3.29
N ILE A 70 -4.20 -8.66 2.69
CA ILE A 70 -5.01 -9.62 3.46
C ILE A 70 -4.17 -10.71 4.15
N ALA A 71 -2.98 -11.02 3.61
CA ALA A 71 -2.01 -11.93 4.22
C ALA A 71 -1.54 -11.44 5.60
N GLU A 72 -1.55 -10.12 5.83
CA GLU A 72 -1.16 -9.47 7.08
C GLU A 72 -2.16 -9.71 8.23
N SER A 73 -3.28 -10.38 7.95
CA SER A 73 -4.19 -10.90 8.99
C SER A 73 -3.60 -12.09 9.76
N LEU A 74 -2.60 -12.77 9.19
CA LEU A 74 -1.87 -13.88 9.82
C LEU A 74 -0.36 -13.61 9.97
N THR A 75 0.17 -12.61 9.27
CA THR A 75 1.56 -12.16 9.39
C THR A 75 1.64 -10.83 10.17
N TRP A 76 2.67 -10.04 9.90
CA TRP A 76 2.90 -8.71 10.44
C TRP A 76 3.30 -7.80 9.28
N ASP A 77 2.97 -6.50 9.38
CA ASP A 77 3.50 -5.49 8.45
C ASP A 77 5.02 -5.35 8.67
N ILE A 78 5.78 -5.36 7.59
CA ILE A 78 7.23 -5.18 7.60
C ILE A 78 7.53 -3.86 6.88
N ASP A 79 8.14 -2.92 7.60
CA ASP A 79 8.42 -1.58 7.09
C ASP A 79 9.23 -1.60 5.78
N ALA A 80 8.81 -0.78 4.82
CA ALA A 80 9.42 -0.73 3.50
C ALA A 80 10.91 -0.30 3.56
N ALA A 81 11.28 0.62 4.45
CA ALA A 81 12.67 1.05 4.59
C ALA A 81 13.53 -0.06 5.25
N GLU A 82 12.95 -0.89 6.12
CA GLU A 82 13.63 -2.08 6.67
C GLU A 82 13.80 -3.19 5.63
N ILE A 83 12.83 -3.38 4.73
CA ILE A 83 12.94 -4.32 3.59
C ILE A 83 14.06 -3.87 2.66
N HIS A 84 14.13 -2.58 2.31
CA HIS A 84 15.14 -2.06 1.39
C HIS A 84 16.58 -2.15 1.92
N LYS A 85 16.76 -2.18 3.25
CA LYS A 85 18.08 -2.27 3.88
C LYS A 85 18.59 -3.71 4.06
N ASN A 86 17.76 -4.74 3.85
CA ASN A 86 18.04 -6.13 4.22
C ASN A 86 17.51 -7.16 3.20
N TRP A 87 17.80 -8.45 3.40
CA TRP A 87 17.26 -9.57 2.61
C TRP A 87 15.84 -10.01 3.05
N TRP A 88 15.03 -9.10 3.58
CA TRP A 88 13.70 -9.44 4.12
C TRP A 88 12.62 -9.64 3.05
N GLN A 89 12.82 -9.16 1.82
CA GLN A 89 11.82 -9.29 0.76
C GLN A 89 11.44 -10.75 0.46
N GLU A 90 12.42 -11.64 0.35
CA GLU A 90 12.16 -13.06 0.11
C GLU A 90 11.42 -13.71 1.29
N GLN A 91 11.76 -13.31 2.52
CA GLN A 91 11.09 -13.79 3.73
C GLN A 91 9.65 -13.29 3.81
N LYS A 92 9.40 -12.01 3.50
CA LYS A 92 8.05 -11.43 3.42
C LYS A 92 7.20 -12.20 2.43
N ASN A 93 7.67 -12.33 1.19
CA ASN A 93 6.93 -13.01 0.12
C ASN A 93 6.60 -14.46 0.51
N ARG A 94 7.55 -15.15 1.16
CA ARG A 94 7.33 -16.51 1.65
C ARG A 94 6.26 -16.55 2.75
N ASN A 95 6.36 -15.69 3.76
CA ASN A 95 5.42 -15.64 4.87
C ASN A 95 4.01 -15.30 4.38
N GLU A 96 3.88 -14.36 3.45
CA GLU A 96 2.59 -13.99 2.86
C GLU A 96 2.00 -15.12 2.03
N THR A 97 2.82 -15.81 1.24
CA THR A 97 2.38 -17.01 0.51
C THR A 97 1.90 -18.11 1.47
N GLU A 98 2.60 -18.36 2.57
CA GLU A 98 2.20 -19.32 3.60
C GLU A 98 0.91 -18.90 4.32
N ALA A 99 0.72 -17.61 4.57
CA ALA A 99 -0.51 -17.05 5.13
C ALA A 99 -1.70 -17.20 4.18
N MET A 100 -1.53 -16.88 2.89
CA MET A 100 -2.56 -17.07 1.88
C MET A 100 -2.97 -18.55 1.76
N ASN A 101 -2.01 -19.48 1.79
CA ASN A 101 -2.31 -20.92 1.80
C ASN A 101 -3.08 -21.37 3.05
N SER A 102 -2.87 -20.71 4.19
CA SER A 102 -3.60 -20.99 5.43
C SER A 102 -5.03 -20.44 5.37
N LEU A 103 -5.20 -19.22 4.87
CA LEU A 103 -6.52 -18.58 4.65
C LEU A 103 -7.39 -19.36 3.64
N MET A 104 -6.77 -19.98 2.64
CA MET A 104 -7.44 -20.86 1.66
C MET A 104 -8.30 -21.94 2.32
N GLN A 105 -7.87 -22.49 3.45
CA GLN A 105 -8.57 -23.59 4.11
C GLN A 105 -9.84 -23.12 4.84
N MET A 106 -10.00 -21.80 5.03
CA MET A 106 -11.08 -21.22 5.82
C MET A 106 -12.34 -20.93 5.00
N LEU A 107 -12.21 -20.65 3.70
CA LEU A 107 -13.33 -20.32 2.82
C LEU A 107 -13.71 -21.48 1.87
N PRO A 108 -14.95 -21.49 1.35
CA PRO A 108 -15.29 -22.30 0.19
C PRO A 108 -14.39 -21.96 -1.01
N ILE A 109 -13.99 -22.97 -1.79
CA ILE A 109 -12.99 -22.82 -2.86
C ILE A 109 -13.31 -21.72 -3.86
N GLU A 110 -14.58 -21.57 -4.26
CA GLU A 110 -15.00 -20.55 -5.23
C GLU A 110 -14.85 -19.12 -4.68
N LEU A 111 -15.14 -18.90 -3.39
CA LEU A 111 -14.98 -17.59 -2.75
C LEU A 111 -13.50 -17.26 -2.52
N TRP A 112 -12.71 -18.27 -2.12
CA TRP A 112 -11.28 -18.09 -1.95
C TRP A 112 -10.59 -17.77 -3.27
N LYS A 113 -11.00 -18.43 -4.35
CA LYS A 113 -10.38 -18.25 -5.67
C LYS A 113 -10.43 -16.79 -6.13
N GLU A 114 -11.56 -16.10 -5.96
CA GLU A 114 -11.65 -14.67 -6.31
C GLU A 114 -10.65 -13.82 -5.50
N ILE A 115 -10.56 -14.03 -4.19
CA ILE A 115 -9.62 -13.29 -3.31
C ILE A 115 -8.17 -13.58 -3.71
N PHE A 116 -7.82 -14.85 -3.91
CA PHE A 116 -6.47 -15.27 -4.25
C PHE A 116 -6.04 -14.76 -5.62
N ASP A 117 -6.91 -14.84 -6.63
CA ASP A 117 -6.62 -14.34 -7.97
C ASP A 117 -6.37 -12.83 -7.94
N LEU A 118 -7.18 -12.05 -7.21
CA LEU A 118 -6.98 -10.61 -7.05
C LEU A 118 -5.68 -10.27 -6.32
N TRP A 119 -5.33 -11.04 -5.29
CA TRP A 119 -4.07 -10.86 -4.56
C TRP A 119 -2.85 -11.17 -5.45
N ILE A 120 -2.89 -12.26 -6.23
CA ILE A 120 -1.83 -12.56 -7.21
C ILE A 120 -1.76 -11.48 -8.29
N GLU A 121 -2.90 -11.01 -8.80
CA GLU A 121 -2.97 -9.94 -9.80
C GLU A 121 -2.31 -8.65 -9.29
N TYR A 122 -2.51 -8.32 -8.01
CA TYR A 122 -1.83 -7.24 -7.30
C TYR A 122 -0.33 -7.42 -7.22
N GLU A 123 0.12 -8.58 -6.73
CA GLU A 123 1.54 -8.88 -6.55
C GLU A 123 2.31 -8.95 -7.88
N MET A 124 1.64 -9.37 -8.96
CA MET A 124 2.24 -9.49 -10.30
C MET A 124 2.13 -8.23 -11.16
N HIS A 125 1.40 -7.20 -10.69
CA HIS A 125 1.16 -5.96 -11.44
C HIS A 125 0.57 -6.25 -12.84
N GLU A 126 -0.31 -7.25 -12.92
CA GLU A 126 -0.73 -7.82 -14.21
C GLU A 126 -1.65 -6.88 -15.03
N THR A 127 -2.55 -6.16 -14.36
CA THR A 127 -3.63 -5.39 -15.00
C THR A 127 -3.47 -3.88 -14.77
N GLN A 128 -4.30 -3.08 -15.44
CA GLN A 128 -4.33 -1.64 -15.19
C GLN A 128 -4.82 -1.32 -13.79
N GLU A 129 -5.81 -2.06 -13.28
CA GLU A 129 -6.32 -1.94 -11.92
C GLU A 129 -5.25 -2.27 -10.87
N SER A 130 -4.49 -3.35 -11.06
CA SER A 130 -3.45 -3.73 -10.09
C SER A 130 -2.28 -2.75 -10.07
N LYS A 131 -1.82 -2.29 -11.23
CA LYS A 131 -0.79 -1.23 -11.33
C LYS A 131 -1.27 0.08 -10.70
N PHE A 132 -2.52 0.46 -10.96
CA PHE A 132 -3.13 1.64 -10.37
C PHE A 132 -3.16 1.56 -8.84
N ILE A 133 -3.66 0.44 -8.28
CA ILE A 133 -3.71 0.27 -6.82
C ILE A 133 -2.32 0.18 -6.22
N LYS A 134 -1.34 -0.48 -6.86
CA LYS A 134 0.04 -0.52 -6.38
C LYS A 134 0.66 0.87 -6.32
N ALA A 135 0.46 1.69 -7.35
CA ALA A 135 0.91 3.07 -7.35
C ALA A 135 0.25 3.88 -6.22
N LEU A 136 -1.07 3.69 -6.00
CA LEU A 136 -1.76 4.36 -4.91
C LEU A 136 -1.30 3.90 -3.52
N ASP A 137 -1.02 2.61 -3.31
CA ASP A 137 -0.49 2.07 -2.04
C ASP A 137 0.81 2.77 -1.64
N LYS A 138 1.72 2.93 -2.61
CA LYS A 138 2.97 3.68 -2.40
C LYS A 138 2.75 5.16 -2.15
N LEU A 139 1.82 5.79 -2.90
CA LEU A 139 1.48 7.21 -2.76
C LEU A 139 0.79 7.52 -1.42
N GLU A 140 -0.04 6.61 -0.91
CA GLU A 140 -0.67 6.71 0.41
C GLU A 140 0.43 6.73 1.47
N THR A 141 1.32 5.73 1.45
CA THR A 141 2.45 5.61 2.38
C THR A 141 3.34 6.86 2.34
N HIS A 142 3.40 7.54 1.21
CA HIS A 142 4.12 8.80 1.04
C HIS A 142 3.41 10.00 1.62
N THR A 143 2.09 10.02 1.54
CA THR A 143 1.29 11.10 2.11
C THR A 143 1.45 11.12 3.63
N TRP A 144 1.64 9.95 4.24
CA TRP A 144 1.99 9.83 5.66
C TRP A 144 3.24 10.63 6.05
N VAL A 145 4.29 10.63 5.20
CA VAL A 145 5.50 11.40 5.47
C VAL A 145 5.18 12.90 5.60
N ILE A 146 4.26 13.42 4.80
CA ILE A 146 3.85 14.85 4.86
C ILE A 146 3.08 15.16 6.14
N GLU A 147 2.33 14.19 6.67
CA GLU A 147 1.39 14.38 7.79
C GLU A 147 2.05 14.20 9.17
N THR A 148 3.30 13.74 9.21
CA THR A 148 3.94 13.27 10.44
C THR A 148 5.25 13.97 10.77
N TRP A 149 5.71 13.73 11.99
CA TRP A 149 6.83 14.42 12.59
C TRP A 149 8.18 13.78 12.20
N HIS A 150 9.17 14.62 11.89
CA HIS A 150 10.35 14.25 11.10
C HIS A 150 11.68 14.20 11.86
N GLU A 151 11.76 14.37 13.18
CA GLU A 151 13.08 14.46 13.86
C GLU A 151 13.91 13.16 13.80
N SER A 152 13.31 12.04 13.38
CA SER A 152 13.99 10.73 13.27
C SER A 152 14.54 10.40 11.87
N PHE A 153 14.40 11.25 10.87
CA PHE A 153 14.88 10.96 9.51
C PHE A 153 16.30 11.45 9.29
N ASP A 154 17.13 10.59 8.71
CA ASP A 154 18.42 10.96 8.14
C ASP A 154 18.28 11.24 6.64
N ASP A 155 19.33 11.78 6.02
CA ASP A 155 19.36 12.05 4.58
C ASP A 155 19.06 10.79 3.74
N SER A 156 19.43 9.59 4.22
CA SER A 156 19.17 8.36 3.48
C SER A 156 17.68 8.00 3.42
N HIS A 157 16.94 8.29 4.48
CA HIS A 157 15.48 8.09 4.53
C HIS A 157 14.76 9.10 3.65
N VAL A 158 15.23 10.34 3.63
CA VAL A 158 14.74 11.39 2.73
C VAL A 158 14.94 10.98 1.27
N ASP A 159 16.16 10.56 0.90
CA ASP A 159 16.50 10.13 -0.45
C ASP A 159 15.65 8.92 -0.89
N PHE A 160 15.45 7.95 0.01
CA PHE A 160 14.59 6.80 -0.23
C PHE A 160 13.14 7.24 -0.50
N THR A 161 12.60 8.10 0.38
CA THR A 161 11.23 8.59 0.27
C THR A 161 11.02 9.26 -1.09
N VAL A 162 11.83 10.23 -1.48
CA VAL A 162 11.60 10.98 -2.73
C VAL A 162 11.44 10.09 -3.97
N HIS A 163 12.08 8.91 -4.00
CA HIS A 163 12.07 7.98 -5.13
C HIS A 163 11.19 6.74 -4.96
N TYR A 164 10.60 6.51 -3.79
CA TYR A 164 9.92 5.25 -3.50
C TYR A 164 8.70 4.98 -4.39
N CYS A 165 7.97 6.02 -4.80
CA CYS A 165 6.83 5.86 -5.71
C CYS A 165 7.22 5.83 -7.19
N ASP A 166 8.45 6.22 -7.56
CA ASP A 166 8.85 6.50 -8.96
C ASP A 166 8.51 5.33 -9.89
N LYS A 167 8.96 4.11 -9.54
CA LYS A 167 8.72 2.90 -10.34
C LYS A 167 7.23 2.56 -10.50
N CYS A 168 6.44 2.63 -9.43
CA CYS A 168 5.02 2.26 -9.54
C CYS A 168 4.23 3.31 -10.34
N VAL A 169 4.62 4.59 -10.23
CA VAL A 169 4.02 5.67 -11.02
C VAL A 169 4.48 5.61 -12.49
N SER A 170 5.70 5.15 -12.78
CA SER A 170 6.14 4.94 -14.16
C SER A 170 5.38 3.78 -14.84
N GLU A 171 5.00 2.75 -14.08
CA GLU A 171 4.13 1.66 -14.55
C GLU A 171 2.66 2.11 -14.74
N PHE A 172 2.23 3.20 -14.09
CA PHE A 172 0.90 3.82 -14.29
C PHE A 172 0.99 5.36 -14.44
N PRO A 173 1.45 5.88 -15.61
CA PRO A 173 1.79 7.29 -15.80
C PRO A 173 0.63 8.28 -15.62
N ALA A 174 -0.62 7.81 -15.67
CA ALA A 174 -1.78 8.67 -15.47
C ALA A 174 -1.82 9.32 -14.07
N LEU A 175 -1.09 8.76 -13.09
CA LEU A 175 -0.95 9.32 -11.74
C LEU A 175 0.15 10.39 -11.61
N ILE A 176 0.96 10.64 -12.64
CA ILE A 176 2.04 11.64 -12.61
C ILE A 176 1.57 13.02 -12.12
N PRO A 177 0.41 13.58 -12.55
CA PRO A 177 -0.05 14.88 -12.07
C PRO A 177 -0.27 14.90 -10.55
N TYR A 178 -0.84 13.84 -9.98
CA TYR A 178 -1.06 13.72 -8.54
C TYR A 178 0.27 13.53 -7.80
N TYR A 179 1.17 12.70 -8.34
CA TYR A 179 2.48 12.47 -7.73
C TYR A 179 3.35 13.74 -7.70
N ARG A 180 3.28 14.59 -8.73
CA ARG A 180 3.95 15.91 -8.71
C ARG A 180 3.46 16.82 -7.60
N ILE A 181 2.16 16.79 -7.28
CA ILE A 181 1.61 17.54 -6.13
C ILE A 181 2.20 16.99 -4.83
N LEU A 182 2.29 15.67 -4.70
CA LEU A 182 2.90 15.02 -3.54
C LEU A 182 4.38 15.39 -3.39
N LYS A 183 5.19 15.33 -4.46
CA LYS A 183 6.60 15.78 -4.42
C LYS A 183 6.71 17.26 -4.04
N TRP A 184 5.85 18.11 -4.57
CA TRP A 184 5.82 19.53 -4.20
C TRP A 184 5.50 19.74 -2.72
N LYS A 185 4.50 19.03 -2.17
CA LYS A 185 4.16 19.08 -0.74
C LYS A 185 5.30 18.55 0.14
N LEU A 186 5.95 17.47 -0.28
CA LEU A 186 7.12 16.92 0.40
C LEU A 186 8.26 17.95 0.46
N LYS A 187 8.51 18.66 -0.64
CA LYS A 187 9.50 19.74 -0.69
C LYS A 187 9.16 20.87 0.28
N GLU A 188 7.89 21.26 0.39
CA GLU A 188 7.45 22.26 1.38
C GLU A 188 7.68 21.79 2.81
N GLU A 189 7.40 20.53 3.13
CA GLU A 189 7.65 19.98 4.46
C GLU A 189 9.16 19.87 4.76
N TYR A 190 9.95 19.32 3.85
CA TYR A 190 11.40 19.17 4.02
C TYR A 190 12.11 20.51 4.26
N ALA A 191 11.66 21.57 3.59
CA ALA A 191 12.17 22.92 3.79
C ALA A 191 11.96 23.43 5.23
N LYS A 192 10.87 23.04 5.91
CA LYS A 192 10.62 23.43 7.32
C LYS A 192 11.61 22.79 8.29
N TRP A 193 12.20 21.66 7.90
CA TRP A 193 13.10 20.85 8.71
C TRP A 193 14.56 20.91 8.27
N TRP A 194 14.91 21.90 7.43
CA TRP A 194 16.27 22.16 6.96
C TRP A 194 16.88 21.05 6.08
N PHE A 195 16.05 20.19 5.48
CA PHE A 195 16.51 19.25 4.46
C PHE A 195 16.66 19.95 3.11
N GLU A 196 17.77 19.70 2.42
CA GLU A 196 18.02 20.21 1.08
C GLU A 196 17.29 19.38 0.02
N TRP A 197 16.49 20.05 -0.82
CA TRP A 197 15.87 19.41 -1.98
C TRP A 197 16.90 19.31 -3.11
N LYS A 198 17.45 18.11 -3.32
CA LYS A 198 18.56 17.87 -4.27
C LYS A 198 18.10 17.96 -5.73
N GLU A 199 19.06 18.22 -6.61
CA GLU A 199 18.83 18.17 -8.06
C GLU A 199 18.37 16.76 -8.50
N GLY A 200 17.37 16.71 -9.38
CA GLY A 200 16.78 15.45 -9.86
C GLY A 200 15.73 14.81 -8.94
N TYR A 201 15.34 15.47 -7.85
CA TYR A 201 14.25 15.00 -6.98
C TYR A 201 12.87 15.18 -7.59
N ASP A 202 12.72 16.18 -8.46
CA ASP A 202 11.49 16.45 -9.21
C ASP A 202 11.29 15.45 -10.38
N ASP A 203 12.34 14.72 -10.77
CA ASP A 203 12.28 13.72 -11.82
C ASP A 203 11.56 12.45 -11.33
N ILE A 204 10.88 11.77 -12.25
CA ILE A 204 10.23 10.47 -12.01
C ILE A 204 11.04 9.42 -12.75
N ARG A 205 11.68 8.52 -12.00
CA ARG A 205 12.58 7.49 -12.54
C ARG A 205 11.80 6.23 -12.96
N GLU A 206 12.31 5.52 -13.95
CA GLU A 206 11.82 4.19 -14.34
C GLU A 206 12.47 3.07 -13.50
#